data_AF-A0ABD0W0I0-F1
#
_entry.id   AF-A0ABD0W0I0-F1
#
_cell.length_a   1.000
_cell.length_b   1.000
_cell.length_c   1.000
_cell.angle_alpha   90.00
_cell.angle_beta   90.00
_cell.angle_gamma   90.00
#
_symmetry.space_group_name_H-M   'P 1'
#
loop_
_entity.id
_entity.type
_entity.pdbx_description
1 polymer ?
#
loop_
_entity_poly.entity_id
_entity_poly.type
_entity_poly.pdbx_seq_one_letter_code
_entity_poly.pdbx_strand_id
1 'polypeptide(L)'
;MVNSIRQTGSYDLEASSSAGGVIRDHKGRFLLSFGRKKIYWDISQLELEGILVIREHRQSWIFDYKGVIIEGDNINIIKFIREAMERSRWK
;
A
#
# COMPACT_ATOMS: atom_id res chain seq x y z
N MET A 1 -10.78 3.84 14.73
CA MET A 1 -10.05 2.57 14.65
C MET A 1 -9.39 2.56 13.30
N VAL A 2 -8.05 2.54 13.25
CA VAL A 2 -7.28 2.83 12.04
C VAL A 2 -6.22 1.74 11.84
N ASN A 3 -6.16 1.15 10.66
CA ASN A 3 -5.15 0.15 10.32
C ASN A 3 -3.94 0.84 9.67
N SER A 4 -2.72 0.43 10.00
CA SER A 4 -1.50 0.98 9.38
C SER A 4 -0.97 0.00 8.33
N ILE A 5 -0.56 0.55 7.19
CA ILE A 5 0.03 -0.18 6.07
C ILE A 5 1.37 0.42 5.80
N ARG A 6 2.43 -0.37 5.97
CA ARG A 6 3.79 0.06 5.65
C ARG A 6 4.27 -0.64 4.39
N GLN A 7 4.82 0.12 3.46
CA GLN A 7 5.41 -0.41 2.22
C GLN A 7 6.82 0.11 1.98
N THR A 8 7.58 -0.69 1.23
CA THR A 8 8.94 -0.40 0.78
C THR A 8 9.17 -1.04 -0.58
N GLY A 9 9.77 -0.29 -1.52
CA GLY A 9 10.28 -0.79 -2.80
C GLY A 9 11.79 -0.98 -2.79
N SER A 10 12.32 -1.96 -3.54
CA SER A 10 13.77 -2.16 -3.70
C SER A 10 14.12 -2.75 -5.07
N TYR A 11 15.34 -2.48 -5.55
CA TYR A 11 15.90 -3.06 -6.78
C TYR A 11 16.89 -4.17 -6.46
N ASP A 12 16.86 -5.25 -7.23
CA ASP A 12 17.89 -6.30 -7.23
C ASP A 12 18.80 -6.17 -8.47
N LEU A 13 19.99 -6.77 -8.39
CA LEU A 13 21.07 -6.74 -9.39
C LEU A 13 20.67 -7.26 -10.80
N GLU A 14 19.54 -7.96 -10.94
CA GLU A 14 19.02 -8.50 -12.20
C GLU A 14 17.89 -7.64 -12.83
N ALA A 15 17.81 -6.34 -12.49
CA ALA A 15 16.75 -5.43 -12.95
C ALA A 15 15.32 -5.87 -12.55
N SER A 16 15.19 -6.63 -11.46
CA SER A 16 13.91 -6.91 -10.83
C SER A 16 13.65 -5.93 -9.68
N SER A 17 12.43 -5.40 -9.65
CA SER A 17 11.92 -4.53 -8.59
C SER A 17 10.93 -5.33 -7.75
N SER A 18 11.04 -5.24 -6.43
CA SER A 18 10.06 -5.84 -5.52
C SER A 18 9.46 -4.79 -4.58
N ALA A 19 8.17 -4.92 -4.30
CA ALA A 19 7.49 -4.16 -3.26
C ALA A 19 6.79 -5.12 -2.31
N GLY A 20 6.94 -4.85 -1.02
CA GLY A 20 6.27 -5.60 0.03
C GLY A 20 5.57 -4.65 0.98
N GLY A 21 4.56 -5.16 1.66
CA GLY A 21 3.90 -4.42 2.71
C GLY A 21 3.28 -5.27 3.79
N VAL A 22 3.05 -4.63 4.93
CA VAL A 22 2.42 -5.23 6.11
C VAL A 22 1.21 -4.41 6.50
N ILE A 23 0.07 -5.10 6.68
CA ILE A 23 -1.17 -4.54 7.21
C ILE A 23 -1.25 -4.92 8.68
N ARG A 24 -1.46 -3.91 9.52
CA ARG A 24 -1.66 -4.07 10.96
C ARG A 24 -2.98 -3.46 11.39
N ASP A 25 -3.56 -4.02 12.44
CA ASP A 25 -4.72 -3.41 13.08
C ASP A 25 -4.34 -2.17 13.91
N HIS A 26 -5.34 -1.47 14.44
CA HIS A 26 -5.17 -0.32 15.32
C HIS A 26 -4.38 -0.57 16.63
N LYS A 27 -4.16 -1.83 17.03
CA LYS A 27 -3.31 -2.22 18.16
C LYS A 27 -1.89 -2.60 17.70
N GLY A 28 -1.58 -2.45 16.41
CA GLY A 28 -0.33 -2.88 15.81
C GLY A 28 -0.24 -4.39 15.58
N ARG A 29 -1.34 -5.15 15.75
CA ARG A 29 -1.34 -6.60 15.54
C ARG A 29 -1.28 -6.89 14.04
N PHE A 30 -0.44 -7.84 13.66
CA PHE A 30 -0.32 -8.29 12.29
C PHE A 30 -1.65 -8.85 11.77
N LEU A 31 -2.06 -8.42 10.58
CA LEU A 31 -3.22 -8.95 9.87
C LEU A 31 -2.80 -9.67 8.59
N LEU A 32 -1.96 -9.04 7.77
CA LEU A 32 -1.57 -9.56 6.47
C LEU A 32 -0.20 -9.01 6.06
N SER A 33 0.60 -9.81 5.36
CA SER A 33 1.75 -9.35 4.58
C SER A 33 1.56 -9.71 3.12
N PHE A 34 2.09 -8.89 2.23
CA PHE A 34 2.08 -9.15 0.80
C PHE A 34 3.42 -8.77 0.19
N GLY A 35 3.73 -9.39 -0.95
CA GLY A 35 4.89 -9.11 -1.77
C GLY A 35 4.54 -9.22 -3.24
N ARG A 36 5.06 -8.30 -4.05
CA ARG A 36 4.97 -8.29 -5.51
C ARG A 36 6.38 -8.14 -6.06
N LYS A 37 6.77 -9.02 -6.96
CA LYS A 37 8.03 -8.92 -7.72
C LYS A 37 7.68 -8.67 -9.18
N LYS A 38 8.32 -7.67 -9.80
CA LYS A 38 8.22 -7.38 -11.23
C LYS A 38 9.61 -7.19 -11.82
N ILE A 39 9.73 -7.43 -13.11
CA ILE A 39 10.99 -7.27 -13.86
C ILE A 39 10.85 -6.02 -14.73
N TYR A 40 11.79 -5.07 -14.64
CA TYR A 40 11.87 -3.83 -15.44
C TYR A 40 10.83 -2.70 -15.16
N TRP A 41 10.35 -2.52 -13.92
CA TRP A 41 9.35 -1.48 -13.60
C TRP A 41 9.88 -0.33 -12.73
N ASP A 42 9.29 0.86 -12.94
CA ASP A 42 9.44 2.06 -12.09
C ASP A 42 8.99 1.75 -10.66
N ILE A 43 9.86 2.02 -9.67
CA ILE A 43 9.57 1.82 -8.24
C ILE A 43 8.25 2.49 -7.82
N SER A 44 7.96 3.67 -8.35
CA SER A 44 6.76 4.45 -7.99
C SER A 44 5.49 3.68 -8.37
N GLN A 45 5.50 3.01 -9.52
CA GLN A 45 4.38 2.18 -9.96
C GLN A 45 4.25 0.91 -9.10
N LEU A 46 5.37 0.34 -8.68
CA LEU A 46 5.40 -0.85 -7.84
C LEU A 46 4.88 -0.58 -6.42
N GLU A 47 5.24 0.57 -5.84
CA GLU A 47 4.70 1.02 -4.55
C GLU A 47 3.21 1.35 -4.65
N LEU A 48 2.76 1.98 -5.74
CA LEU A 48 1.34 2.22 -5.96
C LEU A 48 0.56 0.90 -6.04
N GLU A 49 1.09 -0.11 -6.74
CA GLU A 49 0.47 -1.44 -6.80
C GLU A 49 0.44 -2.14 -5.44
N GLY A 50 1.47 -2.01 -4.63
CA GLY A 50 1.45 -2.53 -3.27
C GLY A 50 0.31 -1.92 -2.45
N ILE A 51 -0.02 -0.64 -2.65
CA ILE A 51 -1.18 -0.01 -1.97
C ILE A 51 -2.50 -0.52 -2.54
N LEU A 52 -2.57 -0.73 -3.86
CA LEU A 52 -3.76 -1.27 -4.50
C LEU A 52 -4.06 -2.72 -4.11
N VAL A 53 -3.08 -3.48 -3.61
CA VAL A 53 -3.29 -4.84 -3.09
C VAL A 53 -4.37 -4.90 -2.00
N ILE A 54 -4.59 -3.81 -1.25
CA ILE A 54 -5.69 -3.72 -0.27
C ILE A 54 -7.04 -3.91 -0.95
N ARG A 55 -7.21 -3.36 -2.15
CA ARG A 55 -8.43 -3.49 -2.95
C ARG A 55 -8.61 -4.90 -3.51
N GLU A 56 -7.52 -5.65 -3.66
CA GLU A 56 -7.58 -7.07 -4.06
C GLU A 56 -8.00 -7.94 -2.88
N HIS A 57 -7.56 -7.57 -1.67
CA HIS A 57 -7.90 -8.26 -0.42
C HIS A 57 -9.17 -7.69 0.22
N ARG A 58 -10.28 -7.64 -0.53
CA ARG A 58 -11.64 -7.28 -0.04
C ARG A 58 -12.20 -8.31 0.94
N GLN A 59 -11.44 -8.68 1.95
CA GLN A 59 -11.98 -9.45 3.05
C GLN A 59 -12.92 -8.56 3.86
N SER A 60 -14.03 -9.14 4.34
CA SER A 60 -15.11 -8.43 5.03
C SER A 60 -14.60 -7.54 6.17
N TRP A 61 -13.54 -7.97 6.88
CA TRP A 61 -12.95 -7.20 7.96
C TRP A 61 -12.48 -5.81 7.52
N ILE A 62 -11.94 -5.62 6.31
CA ILE A 62 -11.40 -4.31 5.87
C ILE A 62 -12.46 -3.20 5.86
N PHE A 63 -13.74 -3.56 5.64
CA PHE A 63 -14.84 -2.60 5.53
C PHE A 63 -15.41 -2.17 6.89
N ASP A 64 -15.11 -2.90 7.97
CA ASP A 64 -15.59 -2.57 9.32
C ASP A 64 -14.75 -1.47 10.00
N TYR A 65 -13.65 -1.03 9.37
CA TYR A 65 -12.75 -0.03 9.96
C TYR A 65 -13.11 1.40 9.56
N LYS A 66 -13.03 2.31 10.54
CA LYS A 66 -13.30 3.75 10.38
C LYS A 66 -12.27 4.48 9.51
N GLY A 67 -11.12 3.89 9.24
CA GLY A 67 -10.08 4.51 8.41
C GLY A 67 -8.83 3.64 8.23
N VAL A 68 -7.97 4.05 7.31
CA VAL A 68 -6.69 3.42 6.99
C VAL A 68 -5.58 4.49 7.02
N ILE A 69 -4.46 4.16 7.65
CA ILE A 69 -3.18 4.86 7.58
C ILE A 69 -2.31 4.13 6.56
N ILE A 70 -1.79 4.90 5.60
CA ILE A 70 -0.86 4.41 4.59
C ILE A 70 0.48 5.09 4.84
N GLU A 71 1.51 4.27 5.06
CA GLU A 71 2.90 4.64 5.31
C GLU A 71 3.76 4.10 4.17
N GLY A 72 4.53 4.99 3.54
CA GLY A 72 5.50 4.66 2.50
C GLY A 72 6.62 5.68 2.55
N ASP A 73 7.79 5.29 2.06
CA ASP A 73 8.99 6.11 1.96
C ASP A 73 8.99 7.04 0.73
N ASN A 74 8.13 6.79 -0.25
CA ASN A 74 7.98 7.65 -1.42
C ASN A 74 6.88 8.71 -1.27
N ILE A 75 7.31 9.95 -1.00
CA ILE A 75 6.41 11.09 -0.81
C ILE A 75 5.54 11.40 -2.04
N ASN A 76 6.02 11.12 -3.25
CA ASN A 76 5.26 11.38 -4.48
C ASN A 76 4.03 10.47 -4.56
N ILE A 77 4.20 9.19 -4.20
CA ILE A 77 3.11 8.22 -4.13
C ILE A 77 2.13 8.57 -3.01
N ILE A 78 2.62 8.96 -1.84
CA ILE A 78 1.76 9.40 -0.73
C ILE A 78 0.91 10.62 -1.13
N LYS A 79 1.51 11.62 -1.81
CA LYS A 79 0.80 12.79 -2.32
C LYS A 79 -0.23 12.42 -3.38
N PHE A 80 0.15 11.60 -4.37
CA PHE A 80 -0.74 11.13 -5.43
C PHE A 80 -1.99 10.44 -4.87
N ILE A 81 -1.81 9.56 -3.89
CA ILE A 81 -2.93 8.83 -3.27
C ILE A 81 -3.81 9.76 -2.45
N ARG A 82 -3.22 10.68 -1.69
CA ARG A 82 -3.98 11.70 -0.95
C ARG A 82 -4.88 12.50 -1.89
N GLU A 83 -4.32 13.04 -2.97
CA GLU A 83 -5.09 13.81 -3.95
C GLU A 83 -6.18 12.98 -4.62
N ALA A 84 -5.89 11.72 -4.97
CA ALA A 84 -6.87 10.81 -5.55
C ALA A 84 -8.04 10.53 -4.58
N MET A 85 -7.74 10.31 -3.30
CA MET A 85 -8.75 10.10 -2.25
C MET A 85 -9.59 11.35 -2.00
N GLU A 86 -8.97 12.52 -1.95
CA GLU A 86 -9.68 13.80 -1.81
C GLU A 86 -10.65 14.00 -2.97
N ARG A 87 -10.21 13.84 -4.22
CA ARG A 87 -11.08 13.93 -5.41
C ARG A 87 -12.25 12.94 -5.38
N SER A 88 -12.04 11.73 -4.85
CA SER A 88 -13.08 10.71 -4.75
C SER A 88 -14.15 10.97 -3.68
N ARG A 89 -13.85 11.80 -2.67
CA ARG A 89 -14.80 12.21 -1.61
C ARG A 89 -15.82 13.26 -2.06
N TRP A 90 -15.60 13.91 -3.19
CA TRP A 90 -16.48 14.95 -3.74
C TRP A 90 -17.49 14.40 -4.77
N LYS A 91 -17.68 13.09 -4.81
CA LYS A 91 -18.74 12.40 -5.55
C LYS A 91 -19.60 11.61 -4.56
#